data_AF-A0A6G5R8Q8-F1
#
_entry.id   AF-A0A6G5R8Q8-F1
#
_cell.length_a   1.000
_cell.length_b   1.000
_cell.length_c   1.000
_cell.angle_alpha   90.00
_cell.angle_beta   90.00
_cell.angle_gamma   90.00
#
_symmetry.space_group_name_H-M   'P 1'
#
loop_
_entity.id
_entity.type
_entity.pdbx_description
1 polymer ?
#
loop_
_entity_poly.entity_id
_entity_poly.type
_entity_poly.pdbx_seq_one_letter_code
_entity_poly.pdbx_strand_id
1 'polypeptide(L)'
;MDALDRKILTELQLDGRLTVTELAARVKLSVSPCHRRLRDLEREGAIRGYRAVVDPAAVGLNFEALVFVTLRWEDADTVSAFEEAVAAVPHVLQAQRLFGDPDYLLRVATTDLAAFQQLYDQRLARLPGVQRLNSTLVMKHIVDDRPLPE
;
A
#
# COMPACT_ATOMS: atom_id res chain seq x y z
N MET A 1 16.78 -16.96 -2.50
CA MET A 1 17.22 -15.62 -2.04
C MET A 1 18.38 -15.76 -1.07
N ASP A 2 19.58 -15.35 -1.51
CA ASP A 2 20.80 -15.35 -0.69
C ASP A 2 21.11 -13.96 -0.11
N ALA A 3 22.27 -13.81 0.54
CA ALA A 3 22.69 -12.54 1.15
C ALA A 3 22.94 -11.42 0.13
N LEU A 4 23.38 -11.75 -1.10
CA LEU A 4 23.58 -10.75 -2.15
C LEU A 4 22.23 -10.27 -2.67
N ASP A 5 21.26 -11.17 -2.81
CA ASP A 5 19.89 -10.81 -3.20
C ASP A 5 19.25 -9.87 -2.19
N ARG A 6 19.39 -10.16 -0.88
CA ARG A 6 18.93 -9.24 0.18
C ARG A 6 19.57 -7.88 0.07
N LYS A 7 20.87 -7.82 -0.16
CA LYS A 7 21.59 -6.55 -0.33
C LYS A 7 21.11 -5.77 -1.55
N ILE A 8 20.81 -6.45 -2.66
CA ILE A 8 20.19 -5.83 -3.84
C ILE A 8 18.84 -5.20 -3.47
N LEU A 9 17.99 -5.93 -2.73
CA LEU A 9 16.70 -5.42 -2.27
C LEU A 9 16.87 -4.23 -1.32
N THR A 10 17.81 -4.27 -0.38
CA THR A 10 18.11 -3.15 0.53
C THR A 10 18.45 -1.88 -0.27
N GLU A 11 19.39 -1.97 -1.22
CA GLU A 11 19.81 -0.81 -2.02
C GLU A 11 18.67 -0.25 -2.87
N LEU A 12 17.86 -1.11 -3.51
CA LEU A 12 16.75 -0.68 -4.36
C LEU A 12 15.55 -0.15 -3.58
N GLN A 13 15.34 -0.59 -2.34
CA GLN A 13 14.32 0.01 -1.47
C GLN A 13 14.70 1.42 -1.03
N LEU A 14 16.01 1.71 -0.90
CA LEU A 14 16.51 3.05 -0.59
C LEU A 14 16.52 3.97 -1.81
N ASP A 15 16.93 3.43 -2.96
CA ASP A 15 16.97 4.17 -4.22
C ASP A 15 16.58 3.26 -5.40
N GLY A 16 15.29 3.29 -5.74
CA GLY A 16 14.75 2.53 -6.86
C GLY A 16 15.18 3.05 -8.24
N ARG A 17 15.92 4.16 -8.33
CA ARG A 17 16.40 4.74 -9.61
C ARG A 17 17.83 4.35 -9.96
N LEU A 18 18.50 3.55 -9.12
CA LEU A 18 19.86 3.11 -9.38
C LEU A 18 19.97 2.42 -10.73
N THR A 19 20.98 2.82 -11.49
CA THR A 19 21.38 2.03 -12.65
C THR A 19 21.95 0.70 -12.18
N VAL A 20 21.86 -0.32 -13.04
CA VAL A 20 22.44 -1.64 -12.75
C VAL A 20 23.94 -1.55 -12.47
N THR A 21 24.64 -0.60 -13.08
CA THR A 21 26.06 -0.33 -12.84
C THR A 21 26.30 0.21 -11.42
N GLU A 22 25.51 1.17 -10.96
CA GLU A 22 25.62 1.70 -9.59
C GLU A 22 25.24 0.65 -8.56
N LEU A 23 24.16 -0.09 -8.80
CA LEU A 23 23.73 -1.19 -7.95
C LEU A 23 24.83 -2.23 -7.81
N ALA A 24 25.42 -2.67 -8.93
CA ALA A 24 26.52 -3.64 -8.95
C ALA A 24 27.71 -3.16 -8.11
N ALA A 25 28.07 -1.88 -8.22
CA ALA A 25 29.14 -1.28 -7.41
C ALA A 25 28.83 -1.34 -5.90
N ARG A 26 27.60 -0.98 -5.49
CA ARG A 26 27.18 -1.00 -4.09
C ARG A 26 27.14 -2.42 -3.50
N VAL A 27 26.70 -3.40 -4.29
CA VAL A 27 26.63 -4.80 -3.87
C VAL A 27 27.92 -5.60 -4.10
N LYS A 28 28.98 -4.96 -4.63
CA LYS A 28 30.29 -5.56 -4.92
C LYS A 28 30.22 -6.73 -5.90
N LEU A 29 29.47 -6.56 -6.99
CA LEU A 29 29.38 -7.49 -8.11
C LEU A 29 29.83 -6.82 -9.40
N SER A 30 30.16 -7.63 -10.42
CA SER A 30 30.20 -7.13 -11.78
C SER A 30 28.78 -6.93 -12.32
N VAL A 31 28.64 -6.10 -13.36
CA VAL A 31 27.32 -5.67 -13.89
C VAL A 31 26.48 -6.87 -14.35
N SER A 32 27.08 -7.83 -15.06
CA SER A 32 26.37 -8.99 -15.62
C SER A 32 25.68 -9.89 -14.56
N PRO A 33 26.37 -10.37 -13.50
CA PRO A 33 25.72 -11.14 -12.45
C PRO A 33 24.73 -10.32 -11.62
N CYS A 34 24.97 -9.02 -11.41
CA CYS A 34 24.00 -8.14 -10.74
C CYS A 34 22.70 -8.02 -11.54
N HIS A 35 22.80 -7.78 -12.86
CA HIS A 35 21.66 -7.71 -13.76
C HIS A 35 20.84 -9.00 -13.76
N ARG A 36 21.51 -10.16 -13.78
CA ARG A 36 20.82 -11.46 -13.74
C ARG A 36 20.01 -11.62 -12.46
N ARG A 37 20.62 -11.36 -11.30
CA ARG A 37 19.96 -11.47 -9.99
C ARG A 37 18.78 -10.50 -9.87
N LEU A 38 18.95 -9.26 -10.33
CA LEU A 38 17.88 -8.28 -10.38
C LEU A 38 16.67 -8.81 -11.16
N ARG A 39 16.89 -9.33 -12.37
CA ARG A 39 15.83 -9.91 -13.19
C ARG A 39 15.18 -11.14 -12.56
N ASP A 40 15.95 -11.96 -11.87
CA ASP A 40 15.42 -13.13 -11.16
C ASP A 40 14.51 -12.67 -10.00
N LEU A 41 14.91 -11.65 -9.22
CA LEU A 41 14.11 -11.06 -8.14
C LEU A 41 12.80 -10.42 -8.64
N GLU A 42 12.83 -9.76 -9.79
CA GLU A 42 11.64 -9.23 -10.46
C GLU A 42 10.73 -10.37 -10.92
N ARG A 43 11.28 -11.39 -11.60
CA ARG A 43 10.51 -12.52 -12.14
C ARG A 43 9.86 -13.37 -11.05
N GLU A 44 10.56 -13.57 -9.94
CA GLU A 44 10.07 -14.34 -8.79
C GLU A 44 9.06 -13.54 -7.93
N GLY A 45 8.86 -12.26 -8.22
CA GLY A 45 7.92 -11.40 -7.49
C GLY A 45 8.46 -10.89 -6.16
N ALA A 46 9.74 -11.10 -5.85
CA ALA A 46 10.40 -10.49 -4.70
C ALA A 46 10.42 -8.96 -4.85
N ILE A 47 10.61 -8.47 -6.08
CA ILE A 47 10.37 -7.07 -6.45
C ILE A 47 9.03 -6.99 -7.16
N ARG A 48 8.04 -6.37 -6.50
CA ARG A 48 6.68 -6.23 -7.04
C ARG A 48 6.53 -5.06 -8.02
N GLY A 49 7.49 -4.14 -8.05
CA GLY A 49 7.51 -3.02 -8.97
C GLY A 49 8.31 -1.83 -8.45
N TYR A 50 8.41 -0.80 -9.29
CA TYR A 50 9.10 0.45 -9.00
C TYR A 50 8.11 1.61 -9.17
N ARG A 51 8.06 2.50 -8.18
CA ARG A 51 7.21 3.70 -8.22
C ARG A 51 7.88 4.86 -7.52
N ALA A 52 7.52 6.07 -7.93
CA ALA A 52 7.82 7.26 -7.14
C ALA A 52 6.98 7.27 -5.86
N VAL A 53 7.59 7.71 -4.78
CA VAL A 53 6.91 8.01 -3.51
C VAL A 53 6.59 9.49 -3.54
N VAL A 54 5.30 9.82 -3.56
CA VAL A 54 4.81 11.19 -3.75
C VAL A 54 4.19 11.67 -2.46
N ASP A 55 4.56 12.88 -2.04
CA ASP A 55 3.94 13.56 -0.91
C ASP A 55 2.44 13.78 -1.21
N PRO A 56 1.52 13.21 -0.40
CA PRO A 56 0.08 13.41 -0.58
C PRO A 56 -0.32 14.90 -0.58
N ALA A 57 0.33 15.74 0.22
CA ALA A 57 0.00 17.16 0.29
C ALA A 57 0.35 17.89 -1.02
N ALA A 58 1.42 17.48 -1.70
CA ALA A 58 1.83 18.06 -2.98
C ALA A 58 0.82 17.79 -4.12
N VAL A 59 -0.02 16.76 -3.98
CA VAL A 59 -1.11 16.43 -4.91
C VAL A 59 -2.50 16.78 -4.34
N GLY A 60 -2.54 17.54 -3.25
CA GLY A 60 -3.77 18.08 -2.67
C GLY A 60 -4.52 17.12 -1.75
N LEU A 61 -3.97 15.95 -1.40
CA LEU A 61 -4.57 15.01 -0.45
C LEU A 61 -4.17 15.37 0.99
N ASN A 62 -4.85 16.37 1.55
CA ASN A 62 -4.50 16.96 2.85
C ASN A 62 -5.30 16.40 4.03
N PHE A 63 -6.20 15.45 3.78
CA PHE A 63 -7.07 14.88 4.81
C PHE A 63 -7.03 13.36 4.74
N GLU A 64 -6.74 12.72 5.88
CA GLU A 64 -6.65 11.28 5.98
C GLU A 64 -7.45 10.74 7.16
N ALA A 65 -8.17 9.65 6.92
CA ALA A 65 -8.94 8.92 7.90
C ALA A 65 -8.66 7.43 7.84
N LEU A 66 -8.64 6.80 9.02
CA LEU A 66 -8.71 5.35 9.18
C LEU A 66 -10.18 4.97 9.33
N VAL A 67 -10.67 4.11 8.44
CA VAL A 67 -12.07 3.66 8.43
C VAL A 67 -12.11 2.18 8.78
N PHE A 68 -12.66 1.89 9.94
CA PHE A 68 -12.94 0.54 10.40
C PHE A 68 -14.31 0.08 9.89
N VAL A 69 -14.34 -1.09 9.28
CA VAL A 69 -15.55 -1.66 8.65
C VAL A 69 -15.92 -2.96 9.35
N THR A 70 -17.17 -3.05 9.78
CA THR A 70 -17.81 -4.31 10.19
C THR A 70 -18.82 -4.70 9.12
N LEU A 71 -18.73 -5.92 8.59
CA LEU A 71 -19.68 -6.51 7.66
C LEU A 71 -20.85 -7.15 8.42
N ARG A 72 -22.00 -7.21 7.75
CA ARG A 72 -23.19 -7.88 8.28
C ARG A 72 -23.08 -9.40 8.21
N TRP A 73 -22.44 -9.88 7.15
CA TRP A 73 -22.25 -11.29 6.83
C TRP A 73 -20.82 -11.48 6.32
N GLU A 74 -20.19 -12.58 6.71
CA GLU A 74 -18.82 -12.94 6.31
C GLU A 74 -18.79 -14.17 5.39
N ASP A 75 -19.89 -14.45 4.68
CA ASP A 75 -19.89 -15.44 3.62
C ASP A 75 -18.98 -15.02 2.46
N ALA A 76 -18.52 -16.01 1.68
CA ALA A 76 -17.52 -15.79 0.65
C ALA A 76 -17.94 -14.78 -0.43
N ASP A 77 -19.23 -14.77 -0.80
CA ASP A 77 -19.75 -13.88 -1.83
C ASP A 77 -19.79 -12.42 -1.34
N THR A 78 -20.25 -12.21 -0.10
CA THR A 78 -20.25 -10.89 0.54
C THR A 78 -18.83 -10.33 0.68
N VAL A 79 -17.90 -11.16 1.14
CA VAL A 79 -16.48 -10.78 1.29
C VAL A 79 -15.86 -10.41 -0.06
N SER A 80 -16.01 -11.26 -1.09
CA SER A 80 -15.42 -10.99 -2.41
C SER A 80 -15.99 -9.71 -3.01
N ALA A 81 -17.31 -9.50 -2.93
CA ALA A 81 -17.96 -8.30 -3.47
C ALA A 81 -17.50 -7.03 -2.73
N PHE A 82 -17.31 -7.10 -1.40
CA PHE A 82 -16.77 -5.99 -0.63
C PHE A 82 -15.33 -5.66 -1.02
N GLU A 83 -14.43 -6.66 -1.05
CA GLU A 83 -13.02 -6.47 -1.37
C GLU A 83 -12.81 -5.91 -2.79
N GLU A 84 -13.55 -6.42 -3.78
CA GLU A 84 -13.55 -5.88 -5.15
C GLU A 84 -14.04 -4.42 -5.19
N ALA A 85 -15.13 -4.10 -4.48
CA ALA A 85 -15.68 -2.76 -4.44
C ALA A 85 -14.75 -1.76 -3.75
N VAL A 86 -14.05 -2.17 -2.68
CA VAL A 86 -13.03 -1.36 -1.99
C VAL A 86 -11.84 -1.08 -2.91
N ALA A 87 -11.33 -2.10 -3.61
CA ALA A 87 -10.21 -1.95 -4.54
C ALA A 87 -10.53 -0.97 -5.70
N ALA A 88 -11.80 -0.82 -6.05
CA ALA A 88 -12.27 0.13 -7.06
C ALA A 88 -12.43 1.58 -6.55
N VAL A 89 -12.08 1.88 -5.29
CA VAL A 89 -12.12 3.24 -4.72
C VAL A 89 -10.69 3.81 -4.66
N PRO A 90 -10.30 4.73 -5.57
CA PRO A 90 -8.91 5.22 -5.64
C PRO A 90 -8.42 5.96 -4.39
N HIS A 91 -9.34 6.49 -3.60
CA HIS A 91 -9.06 7.20 -2.36
C HIS A 91 -8.70 6.26 -1.20
N VAL A 92 -8.96 4.95 -1.33
CA VAL A 92 -8.51 3.93 -0.39
C VAL A 92 -7.06 3.59 -0.73
N LEU A 93 -6.11 4.15 0.02
CA LEU A 93 -4.68 3.95 -0.20
C LEU A 93 -4.20 2.58 0.29
N GLN A 94 -4.85 2.06 1.33
CA GLN A 94 -4.58 0.73 1.90
C GLN A 94 -5.88 0.13 2.43
N ALA A 95 -5.99 -1.18 2.35
CA ALA A 95 -7.08 -1.94 2.95
C ALA A 95 -6.51 -3.24 3.53
N GLN A 96 -6.87 -3.56 4.77
CA GLN A 96 -6.49 -4.81 5.42
C GLN A 96 -7.73 -5.49 5.98
N ARG A 97 -7.85 -6.80 5.72
CA ARG A 97 -8.73 -7.68 6.47
C ARG A 97 -8.07 -8.03 7.79
N LEU A 98 -8.83 -7.97 8.88
CA LEU A 98 -8.38 -8.19 10.23
C LEU A 98 -8.98 -9.48 10.79
N PHE A 99 -8.39 -9.98 11.87
CA PHE A 99 -9.04 -10.98 12.71
C PHE A 99 -9.87 -10.26 13.79
N GLY A 100 -11.12 -10.68 13.99
CA GLY A 100 -12.01 -10.11 15.01
C GLY A 100 -12.81 -8.90 14.52
N ASP A 101 -13.37 -8.11 15.45
CA ASP A 101 -14.14 -6.89 15.17
C ASP A 101 -13.24 -5.67 15.38
N PRO A 102 -13.05 -4.79 14.38
CA PRO A 102 -13.69 -4.77 13.06
C PRO A 102 -13.05 -5.70 12.03
N ASP A 103 -13.81 -6.09 11.01
CA ASP A 103 -13.39 -7.02 9.96
C ASP A 103 -12.33 -6.41 9.02
N TYR A 104 -12.39 -5.10 8.78
CA TYR A 104 -11.43 -4.40 7.92
C TYR A 104 -10.99 -3.05 8.48
N LEU A 105 -9.78 -2.66 8.09
CA LEU A 105 -9.24 -1.31 8.22
C LEU A 105 -8.93 -0.75 6.83
N LEU A 106 -9.44 0.43 6.53
CA LEU A 106 -9.14 1.19 5.33
C LEU A 106 -8.36 2.46 5.70
N ARG A 107 -7.29 2.77 4.98
CA ARG A 107 -6.60 4.06 5.04
C ARG A 107 -7.07 4.90 3.85
N VAL A 108 -7.82 5.97 4.12
CA VAL A 108 -8.48 6.78 3.10
C VAL A 108 -7.91 8.19 3.09
N ALA A 109 -7.49 8.67 1.93
CA ALA A 109 -6.99 10.02 1.73
C ALA A 109 -7.87 10.82 0.77
N THR A 110 -8.15 12.06 1.10
CA THR A 110 -8.99 13.00 0.34
C THR A 110 -8.44 14.41 0.45
N THR A 111 -9.02 15.36 -0.28
CA THR A 111 -8.54 16.74 -0.29
C THR A 111 -8.80 17.48 1.03
N ASP A 112 -9.96 17.23 1.62
CA ASP A 112 -10.46 17.87 2.83
C ASP A 112 -11.62 17.06 3.45
N LEU A 113 -12.16 17.54 4.57
CA LEU A 113 -13.28 16.92 5.26
C LEU A 113 -14.55 16.83 4.39
N ALA A 114 -14.83 17.81 3.53
CA ALA A 114 -16.02 17.80 2.70
C ALA A 114 -15.93 16.73 1.60
N ALA A 115 -14.76 16.59 0.99
CA ALA A 115 -14.48 15.50 0.06
C ALA A 115 -14.57 14.12 0.74
N PHE A 116 -14.06 13.99 1.97
CA PHE A 116 -14.22 12.78 2.75
C PHE A 116 -15.69 12.45 3.04
N GLN A 117 -16.48 13.43 3.47
CA GLN A 117 -17.92 13.23 3.70
C GLN A 117 -18.62 12.73 2.42
N GLN A 118 -18.36 13.36 1.28
CA GLN A 118 -18.92 12.93 0.00
C GLN A 118 -18.52 11.50 -0.36
N LEU A 119 -17.24 11.16 -0.21
CA LEU A 119 -16.74 9.80 -0.44
C LEU A 119 -17.41 8.79 0.50
N TYR A 120 -17.58 9.15 1.77
CA TYR A 120 -18.21 8.32 2.78
C TYR A 120 -19.68 8.02 2.40
N ASP A 121 -20.47 9.06 2.14
CA ASP A 121 -21.91 8.94 1.86
C ASP A 121 -22.21 8.24 0.52
N GLN A 122 -21.37 8.49 -0.49
CA GLN A 122 -21.61 8.04 -1.86
C GLN A 122 -20.96 6.69 -2.17
N ARG A 123 -19.87 6.34 -1.48
CA ARG A 123 -19.09 5.13 -1.77
C ARG A 123 -18.98 4.23 -0.54
N LEU A 124 -18.33 4.68 0.53
CA LEU A 124 -17.96 3.79 1.65
C LEU A 124 -19.17 3.20 2.37
N ALA A 125 -20.17 4.02 2.71
CA ALA A 125 -21.39 3.59 3.39
C ALA A 125 -22.28 2.68 2.52
N ARG A 126 -22.00 2.62 1.21
CA ARG A 126 -22.75 1.82 0.22
C ARG A 126 -21.99 0.59 -0.24
N LEU A 127 -20.79 0.34 0.32
CA LEU A 127 -20.04 -0.87 -0.01
C LEU A 127 -20.85 -2.12 0.34
N PRO A 128 -20.77 -3.19 -0.47
CA PRO A 128 -21.52 -4.42 -0.23
C PRO A 128 -21.29 -4.97 1.18
N GLY A 129 -22.36 -5.41 1.83
CA GLY A 129 -22.27 -6.09 3.12
C GLY A 129 -21.95 -5.19 4.32
N VAL A 130 -21.68 -3.89 4.17
CA VAL A 130 -21.34 -3.01 5.30
C VAL A 130 -22.50 -2.94 6.30
N GLN A 131 -22.20 -3.28 7.55
CA GLN A 131 -23.11 -3.09 8.69
C GLN A 131 -22.79 -1.80 9.43
N ARG A 132 -21.52 -1.52 9.65
CA ARG A 132 -21.05 -0.39 10.47
C ARG A 132 -19.72 0.13 9.95
N LEU A 133 -19.58 1.45 9.98
CA LEU A 133 -18.33 2.14 9.75
C LEU A 133 -17.98 2.97 10.99
N ASN A 134 -16.71 2.98 11.37
CA ASN A 134 -16.17 3.88 12.38
C ASN A 134 -14.92 4.54 11.80
N SER A 135 -14.88 5.87 11.76
CA SER A 135 -13.76 6.61 11.17
C SER A 135 -13.01 7.40 12.24
N THR A 136 -11.67 7.32 12.21
CA THR A 136 -10.79 8.12 13.05
C THR A 136 -9.83 8.94 12.19
N LEU A 137 -9.55 10.18 12.61
CA LEU A 137 -8.72 11.12 11.86
C LEU A 137 -7.25 10.91 12.19
N VAL A 138 -6.39 10.91 11.17
CA VAL A 138 -4.94 10.87 11.37
C VAL A 138 -4.46 12.25 11.78
N MET A 139 -3.96 12.39 13.01
CA MET A 139 -3.41 13.66 13.50
C MET A 139 -2.02 13.95 12.91
N LYS A 140 -1.18 12.92 12.81
CA LYS A 140 0.19 13.02 12.31
C LYS A 140 0.75 11.65 11.94
N HIS A 141 1.43 11.58 10.80
CA HIS A 141 2.28 10.45 10.45
C HIS A 141 3.63 10.53 11.17
N ILE A 142 3.97 9.49 11.93
CA ILE A 142 5.26 9.40 12.65
C ILE A 142 6.28 8.59 11.83
N VAL A 143 5.81 7.56 11.14
CA VAL A 143 6.57 6.72 10.22
C VAL A 143 5.66 6.46 9.03
N ASP A 144 6.12 6.77 7.83
CA ASP A 144 5.44 6.45 6.59
C ASP A 144 6.46 5.99 5.55
N ASP A 145 6.04 5.04 4.72
CA ASP A 145 6.82 4.46 3.61
C ASP A 145 8.27 4.04 3.94
N ARG A 146 8.49 3.46 5.13
CA ARG A 146 9.80 2.93 5.52
C ARG A 146 10.12 1.65 4.73
N PRO A 147 11.35 1.50 4.19
CA PRO A 147 11.85 0.24 3.66
C PRO A 147 11.67 -0.94 4.63
N LEU A 148 11.48 -2.14 4.08
CA LEU A 148 11.42 -3.36 4.88
C LEU A 148 12.79 -3.64 5.53
N PRO A 149 12.80 -4.15 6.77
CA PRO A 149 14.05 -4.53 7.46
C PRO A 149 14.71 -5.75 6.79
N GLU A 150 16.04 -5.88 6.97
CA GLU A 150 16.88 -6.99 6.46
C GLU A 150 16.65 -8.36 7.11
#